data_AF-A0A9E2XBL9-F1
#
_entry.id   AF-A0A9E2XBL9-F1
#
_cell.length_a   1.000
_cell.length_b   1.000
_cell.length_c   1.000
_cell.angle_alpha   90.00
_cell.angle_beta   90.00
_cell.angle_gamma   90.00
#
_symmetry.space_group_name_H-M   'P 1'
#
loop_
_entity.id
_entity.type
_entity.pdbx_description
1 polymer ?
#
loop_
_entity_poly.entity_id
_entity_poly.type
_entity_poly.pdbx_seq_one_letter_code
_entity_poly.pdbx_strand_id
1 'polypeptide(L)'
;MPSVNLSFGDVLSEAYGHFFGNLRLFFHLVTVPWIMSVAIRVVGAALTDESMPAVLVEKVVDVLPSVMFMVGWQRVVLLGPNRLDRLPGLVWSPRESAYLGHLVKVAGVTFLLVAAFVLTVGSLDPGRLSHPSTMDPELARAQAFAAPLSIGLIVSTLLALRVSYGLAATAVDVPFSPRLSWAYSRGNAWTIIAALFLTFFLSALVTAVSMLILYGLLRGLFGVQEGAAIVSWTVGILVSYAGAGVIATVQAVIFRKLLAWHEGKPLPPQSS
;
A
#
# COMPACT_ATOMS: atom_id res chain seq x y z
N MET A 1 14.33 -25.44 13.68
CA MET A 1 12.96 -25.77 13.23
C MET A 1 13.04 -26.24 11.78
N PRO A 2 12.17 -27.15 11.31
CA PRO A 2 12.10 -27.44 9.88
C PRO A 2 11.84 -26.14 9.12
N SER A 3 12.55 -25.93 8.01
CA SER A 3 12.39 -24.75 7.18
C SER A 3 10.96 -24.73 6.61
N VAL A 4 10.12 -23.82 7.10
CA VAL A 4 8.81 -23.58 6.49
C VAL A 4 9.06 -22.95 5.14
N ASN A 5 8.71 -23.65 4.06
CA ASN A 5 8.79 -23.10 2.70
C ASN A 5 7.41 -22.61 2.28
N LEU A 6 7.30 -21.31 2.02
CA LEU A 6 6.10 -20.71 1.47
C LEU A 6 5.96 -21.10 0.00
N SER A 7 4.78 -21.59 -0.34
CA SER A 7 4.33 -21.69 -1.72
C SER A 7 3.71 -20.36 -2.15
N PHE A 8 4.22 -19.79 -3.25
CA PHE A 8 3.69 -18.55 -3.84
C PHE A 8 2.19 -18.69 -4.17
N GLY A 9 1.82 -19.79 -4.83
CA GLY A 9 0.43 -20.06 -5.21
C GLY A 9 -0.50 -20.18 -4.00
N ASP A 10 -0.06 -20.86 -2.94
CA ASP A 10 -0.87 -21.06 -1.73
C ASP A 10 -1.03 -19.79 -0.90
N VAL A 11 -0.05 -18.87 -0.96
CA VAL A 11 -0.18 -17.56 -0.31
C VAL A 11 -1.21 -16.72 -1.05
N LEU A 12 -1.14 -16.67 -2.38
CA LEU A 12 -2.07 -15.86 -3.17
C LEU A 12 -3.47 -16.45 -3.19
N SER A 13 -3.63 -17.74 -3.44
CA SER A 13 -4.96 -18.38 -3.50
C SER A 13 -5.72 -18.19 -2.19
N GLU A 14 -5.04 -18.35 -1.05
CA GLU A 14 -5.63 -18.13 0.26
C GLU A 14 -5.95 -16.65 0.51
N ALA A 15 -5.04 -15.73 0.18
CA ALA A 15 -5.27 -14.31 0.41
C ALA A 15 -6.42 -13.75 -0.44
N TYR A 16 -6.46 -14.07 -1.73
CA TYR A 16 -7.54 -13.67 -2.62
C TYR A 16 -8.86 -14.37 -2.27
N GLY A 17 -8.82 -15.66 -1.94
CA GLY A 17 -9.99 -16.42 -1.48
C GLY A 17 -10.59 -15.82 -0.20
N HIS A 18 -9.74 -15.46 0.77
CA HIS A 18 -10.19 -14.81 2.00
C HIS A 18 -10.79 -13.42 1.71
N PHE A 19 -10.13 -12.58 0.92
CA PHE A 19 -10.63 -11.25 0.60
C PHE A 19 -11.99 -11.29 -0.10
N PHE A 20 -12.12 -12.07 -1.19
CA PHE A 20 -13.37 -12.17 -1.94
C PHE A 20 -14.48 -12.90 -1.19
N GLY A 21 -14.13 -13.84 -0.30
CA GLY A 21 -15.10 -14.47 0.61
C GLY A 21 -15.66 -13.52 1.68
N ASN A 22 -15.02 -12.37 1.92
CA ASN A 22 -15.36 -11.45 3.01
C ASN A 22 -15.68 -10.02 2.52
N LEU A 23 -16.16 -9.84 1.29
CA LEU A 23 -16.46 -8.52 0.72
C LEU A 23 -17.43 -7.68 1.56
N ARG A 24 -18.45 -8.31 2.17
CA ARG A 24 -19.37 -7.60 3.07
C ARG A 24 -18.64 -6.94 4.23
N LEU A 25 -17.69 -7.67 4.82
CA LEU A 25 -16.89 -7.16 5.93
C LEU A 25 -15.90 -6.10 5.44
N PHE A 26 -15.34 -6.26 4.24
CA PHE A 26 -14.50 -5.24 3.61
C PHE A 26 -15.25 -3.90 3.50
N PHE A 27 -16.45 -3.90 2.92
CA PHE A 27 -17.25 -2.68 2.82
C PHE A 27 -17.57 -2.07 4.19
N HIS A 28 -17.85 -2.92 5.19
CA HIS A 28 -18.11 -2.45 6.54
C HIS A 28 -16.91 -1.72 7.17
N LEU A 29 -15.70 -2.24 7.00
CA LEU A 29 -14.49 -1.66 7.58
C LEU A 29 -13.91 -0.49 6.77
N VAL A 30 -14.05 -0.52 5.45
CA VAL A 30 -13.46 0.48 4.56
C VAL A 30 -14.25 1.78 4.52
N THR A 31 -15.56 1.75 4.82
CA THR A 31 -16.47 2.88 4.59
C THR A 31 -15.95 4.19 5.19
N VAL A 32 -15.59 4.20 6.48
CA VAL A 32 -15.14 5.44 7.15
C VAL A 32 -13.77 5.88 6.64
N PRO A 33 -12.72 5.02 6.60
CA PRO A 33 -11.43 5.36 5.99
C PRO A 33 -11.56 5.90 4.55
N TRP A 34 -12.40 5.28 3.73
CA TRP A 34 -12.65 5.70 2.36
C TRP A 34 -13.26 7.10 2.28
N ILE A 35 -14.29 7.39 3.07
CA ILE A 35 -14.90 8.72 3.14
C ILE A 35 -13.86 9.77 3.58
N MET A 36 -13.03 9.45 4.59
CA MET A 36 -11.94 10.33 5.03
C MET A 36 -10.94 10.60 3.90
N SER A 37 -10.48 9.57 3.20
CA SER A 37 -9.57 9.71 2.05
C SER A 37 -10.18 10.54 0.92
N VAL A 38 -11.48 10.36 0.63
CA VAL A 38 -12.18 11.19 -0.35
C VAL A 38 -12.23 12.65 0.11
N ALA A 39 -12.55 12.91 1.37
CA ALA A 39 -12.56 14.26 1.92
C ALA A 39 -11.18 14.92 1.87
N ILE A 40 -10.12 14.20 2.27
CA ILE A 40 -8.72 14.65 2.15
C ILE A 40 -8.39 14.99 0.70
N ARG A 41 -8.80 14.14 -0.25
CA ARG A 41 -8.53 14.36 -1.67
C ARG A 41 -9.26 15.59 -2.22
N VAL A 42 -10.53 15.78 -1.86
CA VAL A 42 -11.34 16.92 -2.30
C VAL A 42 -10.81 18.23 -1.70
N VAL A 43 -10.52 18.24 -0.39
CA VAL A 43 -9.93 19.39 0.29
C VAL A 43 -8.54 19.70 -0.26
N GLY A 44 -7.71 18.68 -0.48
CA GLY A 44 -6.41 18.81 -1.12
C GLY A 44 -6.53 19.49 -2.47
N ALA A 45 -7.39 18.97 -3.36
CA ALA A 45 -7.61 19.55 -4.69
C ALA A 45 -8.11 21.01 -4.65
N ALA A 46 -8.85 21.41 -3.61
CA ALA A 46 -9.33 22.78 -3.45
C ALA A 46 -8.29 23.75 -2.86
N LEU A 47 -7.30 23.24 -2.11
CA LEU A 47 -6.30 24.04 -1.41
C LEU A 47 -4.93 24.07 -2.10
N THR A 48 -4.64 23.12 -2.98
CA THR A 48 -3.36 23.07 -3.67
C THR A 48 -3.41 23.89 -4.96
N ASP A 49 -2.63 24.98 -5.02
CA ASP A 49 -2.31 25.75 -6.24
C ASP A 49 -1.44 24.93 -7.23
N GLU A 50 -1.74 23.65 -7.42
CA GLU A 50 -0.95 22.66 -8.18
C GLU A 50 0.51 22.45 -7.69
N SER A 51 0.89 22.99 -6.54
CA SER A 51 2.26 22.83 -6.02
C SER A 51 2.55 21.38 -5.59
N MET A 52 3.60 20.78 -6.15
CA MET A 52 4.03 19.40 -5.84
C MET A 52 4.24 19.13 -4.33
N PRO A 53 4.82 20.05 -3.52
CA PRO A 53 4.94 19.84 -2.08
C PRO A 53 3.59 19.65 -1.40
N ALA A 54 2.55 20.38 -1.81
CA ALA A 54 1.23 20.26 -1.21
C ALA A 54 0.56 18.93 -1.58
N VAL A 55 0.77 18.43 -2.81
CA VAL A 55 0.36 17.07 -3.21
C VAL A 55 1.05 16.00 -2.36
N LEU A 56 2.34 16.15 -2.06
CA LEU A 56 3.05 15.21 -1.19
C LEU A 56 2.50 15.24 0.24
N VAL A 57 2.18 16.42 0.78
CA VAL A 57 1.55 16.57 2.10
C VAL A 57 0.18 15.88 2.13
N GLU A 58 -0.66 16.08 1.09
CA GLU A 58 -1.94 15.37 0.96
C GLU A 58 -1.74 13.85 1.07
N LYS A 59 -0.75 13.28 0.37
CA LYS A 59 -0.46 11.84 0.41
C LYS A 59 0.05 11.37 1.77
N VAL A 60 0.82 12.18 2.49
CA VAL A 60 1.24 11.87 3.86
C VAL A 60 0.03 11.83 4.81
N VAL A 61 -0.91 12.77 4.67
CA VAL A 61 -2.13 12.80 5.49
C VAL A 61 -3.03 11.59 5.18
N ASP A 62 -3.13 11.19 3.92
CA ASP A 62 -3.92 10.03 3.48
C ASP A 62 -3.37 8.66 3.98
N VAL A 63 -2.15 8.63 4.53
CA VAL A 63 -1.63 7.46 5.24
C VAL A 63 -2.47 7.16 6.49
N LEU A 64 -3.06 8.16 7.14
CA LEU A 64 -3.82 7.97 8.38
C LEU A 64 -5.05 7.08 8.21
N PRO A 65 -6.02 7.39 7.31
CA PRO A 65 -7.16 6.51 7.09
C PRO A 65 -6.72 5.13 6.56
N SER A 66 -5.67 5.08 5.74
CA SER A 66 -5.07 3.83 5.27
C SER A 66 -4.59 2.94 6.42
N VAL A 67 -3.86 3.50 7.40
CA VAL A 67 -3.41 2.76 8.59
C VAL A 67 -4.59 2.25 9.41
N MET A 68 -5.63 3.06 9.62
CA MET A 68 -6.82 2.64 10.36
C MET A 68 -7.49 1.43 9.70
N PHE A 69 -7.64 1.46 8.38
CA PHE A 69 -8.16 0.32 7.62
C PHE A 69 -7.26 -0.91 7.72
N MET A 70 -5.95 -0.75 7.47
CA MET A 70 -4.99 -1.86 7.44
C MET A 70 -4.94 -2.61 8.78
N VAL A 71 -4.91 -1.87 9.90
CA VAL A 71 -4.94 -2.45 11.25
C VAL A 71 -6.23 -3.24 11.48
N GLY A 72 -7.38 -2.63 11.20
CA GLY A 72 -8.67 -3.31 11.36
C GLY A 72 -8.78 -4.56 10.49
N TRP A 73 -8.41 -4.47 9.22
CA TRP A 73 -8.49 -5.57 8.27
C TRP A 73 -7.57 -6.73 8.66
N GLN A 74 -6.30 -6.48 8.96
CA GLN A 74 -5.36 -7.53 9.37
C GLN A 74 -5.79 -8.24 10.66
N ARG A 75 -6.39 -7.51 11.60
CA ARG A 75 -6.97 -8.12 12.80
C ARG A 75 -8.08 -9.09 12.43
N VAL A 76 -8.97 -8.75 11.51
CA VAL A 76 -10.00 -9.69 11.06
C VAL A 76 -9.41 -10.91 10.38
N VAL A 77 -8.42 -10.73 9.52
CA VAL A 77 -7.77 -11.85 8.83
C VAL A 77 -7.12 -12.82 9.83
N LEU A 78 -6.49 -12.30 10.89
CA LEU A 78 -5.72 -13.09 11.85
C LEU A 78 -6.52 -13.60 13.06
N LEU A 79 -7.48 -12.82 13.55
CA LEU A 79 -8.23 -13.06 14.79
C LEU A 79 -9.73 -13.30 14.56
N GLY A 80 -10.22 -13.06 13.35
CA GLY A 80 -11.64 -13.13 13.01
C GLY A 80 -12.42 -11.85 13.35
N PRO A 81 -13.68 -11.76 12.90
CA PRO A 81 -14.51 -10.55 13.01
C PRO A 81 -14.86 -10.16 14.45
N ASN A 82 -14.95 -11.14 15.36
CA ASN A 82 -15.37 -10.93 16.76
C ASN A 82 -14.29 -10.25 17.63
N ARG A 83 -13.08 -10.03 17.09
CA ARG A 83 -11.93 -9.44 17.79
C ARG A 83 -11.60 -8.02 17.31
N LEU A 84 -12.52 -7.44 16.55
CA LEU A 84 -12.55 -6.00 16.31
C LEU A 84 -13.16 -5.32 17.52
N ASP A 85 -12.32 -4.72 18.37
CA ASP A 85 -12.80 -3.97 19.53
C ASP A 85 -13.63 -2.73 19.12
N ARG A 86 -13.51 -2.29 17.85
CA ARG A 86 -14.15 -1.07 17.30
C ARG A 86 -14.04 -1.01 15.77
N LEU A 87 -14.83 -0.11 15.18
CA LEU A 87 -14.76 0.20 13.75
C LEU A 87 -13.54 1.08 13.41
N PRO A 88 -12.79 0.76 12.33
CA PRO A 88 -11.76 1.63 11.78
C PRO A 88 -12.30 3.02 11.43
N GLY A 89 -11.48 4.06 11.62
CA GLY A 89 -11.84 5.43 11.26
C GLY A 89 -12.51 6.26 12.37
N LEU A 90 -13.01 5.63 13.43
CA LEU A 90 -13.72 6.37 14.50
C LEU A 90 -12.79 6.96 15.57
N VAL A 91 -11.75 6.22 15.97
CA VAL A 91 -10.83 6.63 17.04
C VAL A 91 -9.43 6.09 16.74
N TRP A 92 -8.41 6.89 16.97
CA TRP A 92 -7.00 6.45 16.92
C TRP A 92 -6.60 5.73 18.23
N SER A 93 -5.89 4.61 18.18
CA SER A 93 -5.37 3.92 19.38
C SER A 93 -3.86 3.73 19.34
N PRO A 94 -3.26 3.23 20.44
CA PRO A 94 -1.87 2.81 20.44
C PRO A 94 -1.53 1.78 19.35
N ARG A 95 -2.49 0.98 18.87
CA ARG A 95 -2.26 0.01 17.80
C ARG A 95 -1.97 0.68 16.46
N GLU A 96 -2.78 1.67 16.07
CA GLU A 96 -2.53 2.44 14.86
C GLU A 96 -1.22 3.23 14.97
N SER A 97 -0.90 3.77 16.15
CA SER A 97 0.41 4.40 16.40
C SER A 97 1.58 3.43 16.22
N ALA A 98 1.48 2.22 16.80
CA ALA A 98 2.52 1.21 16.71
C ALA A 98 2.68 0.73 15.26
N TYR A 99 1.56 0.50 14.58
CA TYR A 99 1.53 0.12 13.17
C TYR A 99 2.16 1.19 12.29
N LEU A 100 1.77 2.46 12.46
CA LEU A 100 2.34 3.59 11.72
C LEU A 100 3.85 3.70 11.98
N GLY A 101 4.28 3.57 13.24
CA GLY A 101 5.70 3.57 13.58
C GLY A 101 6.48 2.42 12.93
N HIS A 102 5.88 1.24 12.81
CA HIS A 102 6.47 0.12 12.10
C HIS A 102 6.48 0.35 10.58
N LEU A 103 5.40 0.88 10.01
CA LEU A 103 5.28 1.24 8.60
C LEU A 103 6.37 2.24 8.19
N VAL A 104 6.59 3.28 9.00
CA VAL A 104 7.66 4.26 8.78
C VAL A 104 9.04 3.59 8.77
N LYS A 105 9.29 2.64 9.68
CA LYS A 105 10.56 1.89 9.69
C LYS A 105 10.74 0.99 8.46
N VAL A 106 9.65 0.46 7.91
CA VAL A 106 9.67 -0.44 6.76
C VAL A 106 9.78 0.32 5.43
N ALA A 107 8.95 1.34 5.24
CA ALA A 107 8.74 2.01 3.97
C ALA A 107 9.14 3.49 3.94
N GLY A 108 9.55 4.07 5.07
CA GLY A 108 9.86 5.51 5.17
C GLY A 108 10.94 5.96 4.18
N VAL A 109 12.02 5.19 4.03
CA VAL A 109 13.05 5.47 3.03
C VAL A 109 12.48 5.38 1.61
N THR A 110 11.60 4.41 1.33
CA THR A 110 10.93 4.28 0.04
C THR A 110 10.09 5.52 -0.26
N PHE A 111 9.30 6.01 0.71
CA PHE A 111 8.53 7.24 0.56
C PHE A 111 9.41 8.47 0.30
N LEU A 112 10.52 8.61 1.03
CA LEU A 112 11.48 9.70 0.79
C LEU A 112 12.11 9.63 -0.60
N LEU A 113 12.43 8.43 -1.08
CA LEU A 113 12.97 8.23 -2.42
C LEU A 113 11.93 8.51 -3.51
N VAL A 114 10.66 8.13 -3.30
CA VAL A 114 9.57 8.51 -4.21
C VAL A 114 9.41 10.02 -4.25
N ALA A 115 9.36 10.69 -3.09
CA ALA A 115 9.25 12.14 -3.02
C ALA A 115 10.44 12.83 -3.72
N ALA A 116 11.67 12.40 -3.44
CA ALA A 116 12.86 12.91 -4.10
C ALA A 116 12.82 12.66 -5.62
N PHE A 117 12.38 11.48 -6.05
CA PHE A 117 12.23 11.14 -7.46
C PHE A 117 11.21 12.04 -8.16
N VAL A 118 10.02 12.19 -7.59
CA VAL A 118 8.95 13.05 -8.14
C VAL A 118 9.39 14.50 -8.23
N LEU A 119 10.07 15.02 -7.19
CA LEU A 119 10.59 16.38 -7.20
C LEU A 119 11.76 16.59 -8.19
N THR A 120 12.54 15.53 -8.47
CA THR A 120 13.68 15.60 -9.40
C THR A 120 13.24 15.48 -10.85
N VAL A 121 12.30 14.59 -11.15
CA VAL A 121 11.82 14.31 -12.51
C VAL A 121 10.70 15.25 -12.93
N GLY A 122 9.92 15.77 -11.97
CA GLY A 122 8.74 16.58 -12.24
C GLY A 122 7.61 15.78 -12.90
N SER A 123 6.63 16.50 -13.45
CA SER A 123 5.59 15.89 -14.28
C SER A 123 6.19 15.46 -15.61
N LEU A 124 6.17 14.16 -15.91
CA LEU A 124 6.47 13.66 -17.25
C LEU A 124 5.38 14.17 -18.21
N ASP A 125 5.69 15.22 -18.97
CA ASP A 125 4.81 15.72 -20.03
C ASP A 125 4.80 14.70 -21.18
N PRO A 126 3.67 14.02 -21.46
CA PRO A 126 3.58 13.03 -22.53
C PRO A 126 3.89 13.62 -23.92
N GLY A 127 3.65 14.92 -24.12
CA GLY A 127 3.93 15.62 -25.37
C GLY A 127 5.42 15.72 -25.71
N ARG A 128 6.29 15.56 -24.70
CA ARG A 128 7.76 15.52 -24.88
C ARG A 128 8.27 14.17 -25.39
N LEU A 129 7.48 13.10 -25.27
CA LEU A 129 7.83 11.78 -25.81
C LEU A 129 7.50 11.64 -27.31
N SER A 130 6.62 12.51 -27.83
CA SER A 130 6.17 12.50 -29.23
C SER A 130 7.04 13.32 -30.20
N HIS A 131 8.00 14.12 -29.71
CA HIS A 131 8.88 14.92 -30.55
C HIS A 131 10.34 14.47 -30.41
N PRO A 132 10.99 13.99 -31.50
CA PRO A 132 12.40 13.66 -31.49
C PRO A 132 13.22 14.94 -31.67
N SER A 133 13.14 15.87 -30.72
CA SER A 133 14.09 16.98 -30.65
C SER A 133 15.35 16.52 -29.93
N THR A 134 16.50 16.97 -30.44
CA THR A 134 17.83 16.88 -29.81
C THR A 134 17.72 16.89 -28.29
N MET A 135 18.24 15.85 -27.63
CA MET A 135 18.12 15.63 -26.19
C MET A 135 18.52 16.90 -25.42
N ASP A 136 17.52 17.55 -24.82
CA ASP A 136 17.69 18.78 -24.05
C ASP A 136 18.72 18.54 -22.92
N PRO A 137 19.82 19.32 -22.82
CA PRO A 137 20.83 19.14 -21.78
C PRO A 137 20.28 19.17 -20.36
N GLU A 138 19.23 19.95 -20.09
CA GLU A 138 18.57 19.97 -18.78
C GLU A 138 17.83 18.66 -18.50
N LEU A 139 17.18 18.10 -19.53
CA LEU A 139 16.48 16.82 -19.45
C LEU A 139 17.46 15.65 -19.31
N ALA A 140 18.59 15.68 -20.01
CA ALA A 140 19.68 14.72 -19.84
C ALA A 140 20.28 14.79 -18.41
N ARG A 141 20.43 16.00 -17.85
CA ARG A 141 20.90 16.20 -16.48
C ARG A 141 19.89 15.69 -15.45
N ALA A 142 18.61 15.99 -15.63
CA ALA A 142 17.53 15.47 -14.76
C ALA A 142 17.46 13.94 -14.80
N GLN A 143 17.58 13.33 -15.99
CA GLN A 143 17.64 11.87 -16.15
C GLN A 143 18.88 11.26 -15.48
N ALA A 144 20.04 11.91 -15.58
CA ALA A 144 21.26 11.46 -14.91
C ALA A 144 21.12 11.45 -13.38
N PHE A 145 20.39 12.40 -12.79
CA PHE A 145 20.06 12.37 -11.35
C PHE A 145 18.93 11.40 -11.00
N ALA A 146 17.99 11.16 -11.92
CA ALA A 146 16.88 10.25 -11.72
C ALA A 146 17.31 8.77 -11.71
N ALA A 147 18.33 8.39 -12.48
CA ALA A 147 18.76 6.99 -12.57
C ALA A 147 19.25 6.40 -11.21
N PRO A 148 20.14 7.06 -10.45
CA PRO A 148 20.50 6.61 -9.09
C PRO A 148 19.30 6.55 -8.14
N LEU A 149 18.38 7.53 -8.22
CA LEU A 149 17.16 7.55 -7.42
C LEU A 149 16.25 6.37 -7.75
N SER A 150 16.09 6.03 -9.03
CA SER A 150 15.33 4.86 -9.48
C SER A 150 15.91 3.55 -8.95
N ILE A 151 17.24 3.38 -9.01
CA ILE A 151 17.92 2.19 -8.48
C ILE A 151 17.69 2.11 -6.96
N GLY A 152 17.92 3.21 -6.25
CA GLY A 152 17.67 3.29 -4.81
C GLY A 152 16.22 2.96 -4.46
N LEU A 153 15.26 3.46 -5.24
CA LEU A 153 13.83 3.21 -5.06
C LEU A 153 13.49 1.73 -5.26
N ILE A 154 14.01 1.10 -6.32
CA ILE A 154 13.81 -0.34 -6.58
C ILE A 154 14.35 -1.17 -5.42
N VAL A 155 15.60 -0.93 -5.01
CA VAL A 155 16.23 -1.67 -3.91
C VAL A 155 15.45 -1.45 -2.61
N SER A 156 15.11 -0.20 -2.29
CA SER A 156 14.34 0.15 -1.10
C SER A 156 12.97 -0.54 -1.10
N THR A 157 12.28 -0.57 -2.23
CA THR A 157 10.98 -1.22 -2.39
C THR A 157 11.09 -2.73 -2.16
N LEU A 158 12.08 -3.40 -2.77
CA LEU A 158 12.29 -4.83 -2.58
C LEU A 158 12.58 -5.19 -1.11
N LEU A 159 13.40 -4.36 -0.43
CA LEU A 159 13.69 -4.53 0.99
C LEU A 159 12.43 -4.31 1.85
N ALA A 160 11.67 -3.25 1.59
CA ALA A 160 10.42 -2.95 2.28
C ALA A 160 9.41 -4.09 2.13
N LEU A 161 9.19 -4.56 0.89
CA LEU A 161 8.30 -5.69 0.59
C LEU A 161 8.67 -6.92 1.41
N ARG A 162 9.96 -7.30 1.41
CA ARG A 162 10.45 -8.46 2.14
C ARG A 162 10.10 -8.43 3.63
N VAL A 163 10.17 -7.26 4.27
CA VAL A 163 9.96 -7.15 5.73
C VAL A 163 8.56 -6.72 6.13
N SER A 164 7.75 -6.24 5.18
CA SER A 164 6.44 -5.63 5.45
C SER A 164 5.39 -6.58 6.03
N TYR A 165 5.52 -7.90 5.84
CA TYR A 165 4.60 -8.86 6.47
C TYR A 165 4.60 -8.78 8.01
N GLY A 166 5.69 -8.26 8.60
CA GLY A 166 5.78 -8.00 10.04
C GLY A 166 4.79 -6.94 10.54
N LEU A 167 4.20 -6.13 9.67
CA LEU A 167 3.13 -5.20 10.00
C LEU A 167 1.89 -5.92 10.55
N ALA A 168 1.63 -7.14 10.05
CA ALA A 168 0.52 -7.97 10.51
C ALA A 168 0.62 -8.33 11.99
N ALA A 169 1.84 -8.56 12.50
CA ALA A 169 2.07 -8.78 13.93
C ALA A 169 1.66 -7.56 14.76
N THR A 170 2.03 -6.36 14.30
CA THR A 170 1.75 -5.11 15.01
C THR A 170 0.26 -4.80 15.07
N ALA A 171 -0.51 -5.20 14.06
CA ALA A 171 -1.97 -5.09 14.08
C ALA A 171 -2.62 -5.96 15.18
N VAL A 172 -1.99 -7.08 15.56
CA VAL A 172 -2.48 -8.03 16.58
C VAL A 172 -1.68 -7.98 17.88
N ASP A 173 -1.08 -6.83 18.19
CA ASP A 173 -0.41 -6.56 19.47
C ASP A 173 0.82 -7.47 19.74
N VAL A 174 1.40 -8.07 18.69
CA VAL A 174 2.61 -8.88 18.79
C VAL A 174 3.84 -7.99 18.60
N PRO A 175 4.77 -7.92 19.57
CA PRO A 175 6.01 -7.18 19.42
C PRO A 175 6.83 -7.72 18.24
N PHE A 176 7.03 -6.89 17.22
CA PHE A 176 7.74 -7.28 16.01
C PHE A 176 8.56 -6.13 15.46
N SER A 177 9.63 -6.46 14.72
CA SER A 177 10.53 -5.47 14.14
C SER A 177 10.98 -5.89 12.74
N PRO A 178 11.43 -4.95 11.89
CA PRO A 178 11.95 -5.30 10.57
C PRO A 178 13.11 -6.29 10.62
N ARG A 179 13.91 -6.26 11.69
CA ARG A 179 15.00 -7.22 11.93
C ARG A 179 14.46 -8.64 12.14
N LEU A 180 13.37 -8.79 12.89
CA LEU A 180 12.68 -10.08 13.06
C LEU A 180 12.09 -10.52 11.72
N SER A 181 11.42 -9.64 10.98
CA SER A 181 10.90 -9.96 9.64
C SER A 181 12.00 -10.48 8.71
N TRP A 182 13.19 -9.86 8.76
CA TRP A 182 14.33 -10.27 7.96
C TRP A 182 14.85 -11.65 8.34
N ALA A 183 14.97 -11.92 9.64
CA ALA A 183 15.46 -13.19 10.16
C ALA A 183 14.51 -14.35 9.81
N TYR A 184 13.20 -14.20 10.06
CA TYR A 184 12.20 -15.23 9.78
C TYR A 184 11.89 -15.41 8.29
N SER A 185 12.20 -14.44 7.44
CA SER A 185 12.06 -14.58 5.99
C SER A 185 13.25 -15.25 5.30
N ARG A 186 14.30 -15.65 6.03
CA ARG A 186 15.42 -16.40 5.43
C ARG A 186 14.89 -17.67 4.77
N GLY A 187 15.30 -17.92 3.53
CA GLY A 187 14.79 -19.02 2.69
C GLY A 187 13.50 -18.70 1.91
N ASN A 188 12.73 -17.68 2.32
CA ASN A 188 11.44 -17.32 1.70
C ASN A 188 11.40 -15.92 1.09
N ALA A 189 12.52 -15.19 1.11
CA ALA A 189 12.59 -13.79 0.73
C ALA A 189 11.98 -13.50 -0.65
N TRP A 190 12.35 -14.28 -1.67
CA TRP A 190 11.85 -14.09 -3.03
C TRP A 190 10.36 -14.40 -3.17
N THR A 191 9.86 -15.43 -2.51
CA THR A 191 8.42 -15.75 -2.50
C THR A 191 7.61 -14.61 -1.88
N ILE A 192 8.08 -14.06 -0.75
CA ILE A 192 7.42 -12.93 -0.06
C ILE A 192 7.43 -11.70 -0.96
N ILE A 193 8.60 -11.34 -1.50
CA ILE A 193 8.77 -10.21 -2.41
C ILE A 193 7.85 -10.38 -3.62
N ALA A 194 7.87 -11.53 -4.28
CA ALA A 194 7.07 -11.80 -5.48
C ALA A 194 5.57 -11.71 -5.20
N ALA A 195 5.08 -12.33 -4.11
CA ALA A 195 3.67 -12.32 -3.76
C ALA A 195 3.16 -10.90 -3.46
N LEU A 196 3.92 -10.13 -2.66
CA LEU A 196 3.57 -8.76 -2.32
C LEU A 196 3.75 -7.82 -3.51
N PHE A 197 4.81 -7.96 -4.29
CA PHE A 197 5.06 -7.16 -5.49
C PHE A 197 3.95 -7.36 -6.52
N LEU A 198 3.60 -8.61 -6.85
CA LEU A 198 2.54 -8.89 -7.81
C LEU A 198 1.21 -8.30 -7.35
N THR A 199 0.86 -8.50 -6.07
CA THR A 199 -0.38 -7.97 -5.51
C THR A 199 -0.40 -6.44 -5.53
N PHE A 200 0.71 -5.80 -5.14
CA PHE A 200 0.85 -4.34 -5.17
C PHE A 200 0.75 -3.79 -6.59
N PHE A 201 1.48 -4.39 -7.54
CA PHE A 201 1.50 -3.98 -8.94
C PHE A 201 0.12 -4.13 -9.59
N LEU A 202 -0.54 -5.28 -9.43
CA LEU A 202 -1.89 -5.50 -9.97
C LEU A 202 -2.90 -4.54 -9.34
N SER A 203 -2.81 -4.29 -8.03
CA SER A 203 -3.69 -3.34 -7.35
C SER A 203 -3.53 -1.91 -7.88
N ALA A 204 -2.28 -1.47 -8.07
CA ALA A 204 -1.98 -0.17 -8.65
C ALA A 204 -2.49 -0.06 -10.10
N LEU A 205 -2.27 -1.11 -10.91
CA LEU A 205 -2.75 -1.17 -12.29
C LEU A 205 -4.28 -1.11 -12.36
N VAL A 206 -4.99 -1.93 -11.58
CA VAL A 206 -6.46 -1.97 -11.55
C VAL A 206 -7.02 -0.63 -11.06
N THR A 207 -6.37 0.01 -10.08
CA THR A 207 -6.75 1.35 -9.62
C THR A 207 -6.62 2.38 -10.75
N ALA A 208 -5.46 2.43 -11.42
CA ALA A 208 -5.22 3.35 -12.52
C ALA A 208 -6.20 3.14 -13.68
N VAL A 209 -6.41 1.89 -14.09
CA VAL A 209 -7.37 1.52 -15.14
C VAL A 209 -8.79 1.92 -14.75
N SER A 210 -9.21 1.64 -13.51
CA SER A 210 -10.55 2.00 -13.03
C SER A 210 -10.78 3.51 -13.08
N MET A 211 -9.78 4.30 -12.67
CA MET A 211 -9.84 5.76 -12.75
C MET A 211 -9.91 6.27 -14.18
N LEU A 212 -9.05 5.76 -15.07
CA LEU A 212 -8.98 6.18 -16.48
C LEU A 212 -10.25 5.84 -17.25
N ILE A 213 -10.76 4.61 -17.09
CA ILE A 213 -12.01 4.17 -17.73
C ILE A 213 -13.16 5.05 -17.24
N LEU A 214 -13.33 5.20 -15.92
CA LEU A 214 -14.45 5.96 -15.39
C LEU A 214 -14.40 7.43 -15.79
N TYR A 215 -13.20 8.03 -15.77
CA TYR A 215 -13.01 9.41 -16.20
C TYR A 215 -13.33 9.59 -17.69
N GLY A 216 -12.84 8.68 -18.53
CA GLY A 216 -13.11 8.67 -19.97
C GLY A 216 -14.59 8.48 -20.30
N LEU A 217 -15.29 7.59 -19.59
CA LEU A 217 -16.73 7.37 -19.76
C LEU A 217 -17.52 8.62 -19.35
N LEU A 218 -17.24 9.19 -18.19
CA LEU A 218 -17.98 10.36 -17.68
C LEU A 218 -17.82 11.59 -18.57
N ARG A 219 -16.59 11.87 -19.03
CA ARG A 219 -16.35 13.00 -19.93
C ARG A 219 -16.78 12.75 -21.36
N GLY A 220 -16.49 11.57 -21.89
CA GLY A 220 -16.70 11.25 -23.30
C GLY A 220 -18.13 10.85 -23.64
N LEU A 221 -18.72 9.94 -22.86
CA LEU A 221 -20.07 9.41 -23.15
C LEU A 221 -21.18 10.21 -22.48
N PHE A 222 -20.96 10.66 -21.24
CA PHE A 222 -22.00 11.33 -20.45
C PHE A 222 -21.88 12.85 -20.42
N GLY A 223 -20.82 13.42 -21.02
CA GLY A 223 -20.60 14.86 -21.08
C GLY A 223 -20.39 15.56 -19.73
N VAL A 224 -20.11 14.81 -18.66
CA VAL A 224 -19.92 15.34 -17.30
C VAL A 224 -18.52 15.94 -17.19
N GLN A 225 -18.42 17.28 -17.19
CA GLN A 225 -17.12 17.97 -17.17
C GLN A 225 -16.62 18.25 -15.75
N GLU A 226 -17.48 18.81 -14.89
CA GLU A 226 -17.09 19.33 -13.58
C GLU A 226 -17.00 18.23 -12.50
N GLY A 227 -17.84 17.19 -12.57
CA GLY A 227 -17.89 16.11 -11.56
C GLY A 227 -17.05 14.88 -11.88
N ALA A 228 -16.55 14.72 -13.11
CA ALA A 228 -15.92 13.47 -13.55
C ALA A 228 -14.67 13.13 -12.73
N ALA A 229 -13.86 14.12 -12.39
CA ALA A 229 -12.66 13.91 -11.58
C ALA A 229 -13.00 13.39 -10.17
N ILE A 230 -13.98 14.01 -9.51
CA ILE A 230 -14.41 13.64 -8.15
C ILE A 230 -14.95 12.21 -8.13
N VAL A 231 -15.82 11.86 -9.08
CA VAL A 231 -16.38 10.50 -9.18
C VAL A 231 -15.27 9.48 -9.46
N SER A 232 -14.36 9.78 -10.38
CA SER A 232 -13.22 8.91 -10.68
C SER A 232 -12.27 8.73 -9.51
N TRP A 233 -11.96 9.78 -8.74
CA TRP A 233 -11.18 9.67 -7.51
C TRP A 233 -11.90 8.84 -6.46
N THR A 234 -13.20 9.06 -6.29
CA THR A 234 -14.02 8.35 -5.30
C THR A 234 -13.99 6.84 -5.53
N VAL A 235 -14.18 6.40 -6.78
CA VAL A 235 -14.08 4.98 -7.14
C VAL A 235 -12.64 4.49 -7.09
N GLY A 236 -11.68 5.27 -7.59
CA GLY A 236 -10.26 4.92 -7.56
C GLY A 236 -9.75 4.67 -6.14
N ILE A 237 -10.11 5.52 -5.18
CA ILE A 237 -9.74 5.35 -3.78
C ILE A 237 -10.35 4.07 -3.21
N LEU A 238 -11.63 3.76 -3.51
CA LEU A 238 -12.26 2.52 -3.06
C LEU A 238 -11.56 1.27 -3.62
N VAL A 239 -11.23 1.29 -4.91
CA VAL A 239 -10.48 0.21 -5.57
C VAL A 239 -9.07 0.07 -4.99
N SER A 240 -8.41 1.19 -4.68
CA SER A 240 -7.12 1.20 -3.98
C SER A 240 -7.21 0.53 -2.60
N TYR A 241 -8.26 0.80 -1.83
CA TYR A 241 -8.50 0.12 -0.56
C TYR A 241 -8.77 -1.38 -0.73
N ALA A 242 -9.45 -1.80 -1.80
CA ALA A 242 -9.61 -3.22 -2.09
C ALA A 242 -8.25 -3.88 -2.32
N GLY A 243 -7.38 -3.24 -3.10
CA GLY A 243 -5.98 -3.67 -3.27
C GLY A 243 -5.20 -3.71 -1.96
N ALA A 244 -5.32 -2.68 -1.13
CA ALA A 244 -4.73 -2.62 0.21
C ALA A 244 -5.22 -3.77 1.11
N GLY A 245 -6.51 -4.12 1.03
CA GLY A 245 -7.10 -5.26 1.72
C GLY A 245 -6.47 -6.59 1.29
N VAL A 246 -6.27 -6.80 -0.01
CA VAL A 246 -5.58 -8.01 -0.50
C VAL A 246 -4.12 -8.02 -0.02
N ILE A 247 -3.38 -6.91 -0.13
CA ILE A 247 -1.99 -6.80 0.36
C ILE A 247 -1.90 -7.12 1.85
N ALA A 248 -2.78 -6.53 2.65
CA ALA A 248 -2.88 -6.78 4.08
C ALA A 248 -3.15 -8.27 4.39
N THR A 249 -4.00 -8.91 3.60
CA THR A 249 -4.29 -10.34 3.72
C THR A 249 -3.08 -11.19 3.37
N VAL A 250 -2.36 -10.85 2.29
CA VAL A 250 -1.09 -11.52 1.93
C VAL A 250 -0.07 -11.40 3.07
N GLN A 251 0.10 -10.21 3.63
CA GLN A 251 0.98 -9.98 4.79
C GLN A 251 0.59 -10.85 5.99
N ALA A 252 -0.70 -10.91 6.33
CA ALA A 252 -1.23 -11.72 7.42
C ALA A 252 -1.04 -13.23 7.18
N VAL A 253 -1.33 -13.73 5.96
CA VAL A 253 -1.12 -15.14 5.58
C VAL A 253 0.37 -15.51 5.67
N ILE A 254 1.26 -14.65 5.16
CA ILE A 254 2.72 -14.85 5.25
C ILE A 254 3.15 -14.90 6.71
N PHE A 255 2.74 -13.92 7.52
CA PHE A 255 3.03 -13.87 8.96
C PHE A 255 2.59 -15.15 9.67
N ARG A 256 1.33 -15.54 9.48
CA ARG A 256 0.75 -16.73 10.11
C ARG A 256 1.46 -18.02 9.68
N LYS A 257 1.69 -18.21 8.37
CA LYS A 257 2.34 -19.42 7.83
C LYS A 257 3.80 -19.53 8.25
N LEU A 258 4.59 -18.47 8.09
CA LEU A 258 6.03 -18.50 8.42
C LEU A 258 6.29 -18.74 9.90
N LEU A 259 5.46 -18.17 10.76
CA LEU A 259 5.67 -18.21 12.21
C LEU A 259 4.81 -19.28 12.89
N ALA A 260 3.98 -20.00 12.13
CA ALA A 260 2.91 -20.86 12.66
C ALA A 260 2.07 -20.14 13.74
N TRP A 261 1.88 -18.82 13.58
CA TRP A 261 1.33 -17.96 14.62
C TRP A 261 -0.18 -18.18 14.77
N HIS A 262 -0.65 -18.23 16.02
CA HIS A 262 -2.06 -18.26 16.38
C HIS A 262 -2.22 -17.52 17.73
N GLU A 263 -3.41 -16.98 18.00
CA GLU A 263 -3.70 -16.24 19.24
C GLU A 263 -3.27 -17.04 20.49
N GLY A 264 -2.57 -16.38 21.42
CA GLY A 264 -2.12 -16.97 22.69
C GLY A 264 -0.85 -17.83 22.63
N LYS A 265 -0.24 -18.05 21.46
CA LYS A 265 1.05 -18.75 21.35
C LYS A 265 2.22 -17.77 21.20
N PRO A 266 3.36 -17.99 21.91
CA PRO A 266 4.56 -17.18 21.71
C PRO A 266 5.13 -17.43 20.31
N LEU A 267 5.88 -16.45 19.81
CA LEU A 267 6.61 -16.60 18.56
C LEU A 267 7.64 -17.74 18.68
N PRO A 268 7.87 -18.52 17.61
CA PRO A 268 8.89 -19.56 17.62
C PRO A 268 10.27 -18.94 17.87
N PRO A 269 11.16 -19.59 18.63
CA PRO A 269 12.54 -19.12 18.81
C PRO A 269 13.29 -19.06 17.48
N GLN A 270 14.14 -18.04 17.32
CA GLN A 270 15.01 -17.95 16.15
C GLN A 270 16.01 -19.10 16.16
N SER A 271 16.06 -19.89 15.09
CA SER A 271 17.21 -20.76 14.85
C SER A 271 18.38 -19.87 14.43
N SER A 272 19.42 -19.83 15.25
CA SER A 272 20.72 -19.20 14.98
C SER A 272 21.35 -19.73 13.71
#